data_AF-A0AAQ2G629-F1
#
_entry.id   AF-A0AAQ2G629-F1
#
_cell.length_a   1.000
_cell.length_b   1.000
_cell.length_c   1.000
_cell.angle_alpha   90.00
_cell.angle_beta   90.00
_cell.angle_gamma   90.00
#
_symmetry.space_group_name_H-M   'P 1'
#
loop_
_entity.id
_entity.type
_entity.pdbx_description
1 polymer ?
#
loop_
_entity_poly.entity_id
_entity_poly.type
_entity_poly.pdbx_seq_one_letter_code
_entity_poly.pdbx_strand_id
1 'polypeptide(L)' 'HVRNAILDKNVVVPPGARIGFDRAEDEANGYTVTESGLTVLSKGQPVPTPH' A
#
# COMPACT_ATOMS: atom_id res chain seq x y z
N HIS A 1 6.50 6.66 2.94
CA HIS A 1 7.18 6.46 1.65
C HIS A 1 6.37 5.51 0.79
N VAL A 2 6.26 5.80 -0.51
CA VAL A 2 5.51 4.98 -1.48
C VAL A 2 6.46 4.64 -2.63
N ARG A 3 6.51 3.38 -3.04
CA ARG A 3 7.32 2.90 -4.17
C ARG A 3 6.52 1.84 -4.91
N ASN A 4 6.68 1.75 -6.23
CA ASN A 4 6.08 0.68 -7.05
C ASN A 4 4.60 0.39 -6.69
N ALA A 5 3.80 1.45 -6.56
CA ALA A 5 2.42 1.34 -6.10
C ALA A 5 1.47 2.29 -6.83
N ILE A 6 0.22 1.85 -7.00
CA ILE A 6 -0.91 2.65 -7.47
C ILE A 6 -1.85 2.86 -6.28
N LEU A 7 -2.11 4.13 -5.97
CA LEU A 7 -3.09 4.52 -4.96
C LEU A 7 -4.27 5.20 -5.67
N ASP A 8 -5.45 4.60 -5.58
CA ASP A 8 -6.66 5.22 -6.10
C ASP A 8 -7.14 6.39 -5.20
N LYS A 9 -8.20 7.07 -5.61
CA LYS A 9 -8.69 8.31 -5.00
C LYS A 9 -8.98 8.13 -3.51
N ASN A 10 -8.68 9.16 -2.73
CA ASN A 10 -8.95 9.27 -1.30
C ASN A 10 -8.20 8.28 -0.40
N VAL A 11 -7.14 7.61 -0.89
CA VAL A 11 -6.21 6.89 -0.02
C VAL A 11 -5.37 7.92 0.77
N VAL A 12 -5.40 7.81 2.09
CA VAL A 12 -4.61 8.66 2.99
C VAL A 12 -3.41 7.85 3.47
N VAL A 13 -2.20 8.33 3.17
CA VAL A 13 -0.95 7.70 3.59
C VAL A 13 -0.45 8.39 4.86
N PRO A 14 -0.48 7.74 6.04
CA PRO A 14 0.02 8.35 7.27
C PRO A 14 1.54 8.51 7.22
N PRO A 15 2.10 9.45 8.02
CA PRO A 15 3.53 9.58 8.19
C PRO A 15 4.17 8.24 8.57
N GLY A 16 5.33 7.94 7.99
CA GLY A 16 6.07 6.70 8.25
C GLY A 16 5.58 5.47 7.47
N ALA A 17 4.36 5.46 6.90
CA ALA A 17 3.86 4.30 6.17
C ALA A 17 4.78 3.89 5.01
N ARG A 18 4.90 2.58 4.78
CA ARG A 18 5.68 2.00 3.68
C ARG A 18 4.73 1.16 2.83
N ILE A 19 4.60 1.51 1.55
CA ILE A 19 3.73 0.82 0.59
C ILE A 19 4.55 0.47 -0.66
N GLY A 20 4.48 -0.78 -1.10
CA GLY A 20 5.21 -1.28 -2.28
C GLY A 20 6.70 -1.49 -2.04
N PHE A 21 7.06 -1.83 -0.79
CA PHE A 21 8.44 -2.16 -0.40
C PHE A 21 8.64 -3.65 -0.14
N ASP A 22 7.64 -4.32 0.43
CA ASP A 22 7.67 -5.73 0.76
C ASP A 22 6.32 -6.36 0.41
N ARG A 23 6.36 -7.44 -0.37
CA ARG A 23 5.15 -8.12 -0.84
C ARG A 23 4.34 -8.70 0.31
N ALA A 24 5.00 -9.35 1.26
CA ALA A 24 4.32 -10.02 2.35
C ALA A 24 3.68 -9.01 3.31
N GLU A 25 4.36 -7.88 3.56
CA GLU A 25 3.81 -6.76 4.34
C GLU A 25 2.60 -6.14 3.63
N ASP A 26 2.70 -5.85 2.34
CA ASP A 26 1.60 -5.27 1.56
C ASP A 26 0.38 -6.22 1.48
N GLU A 27 0.60 -7.52 1.26
CA GLU A 27 -0.45 -8.54 1.28
C GLU A 27 -1.07 -8.67 2.68
N ALA A 28 -0.27 -8.65 3.75
CA ALA A 28 -0.76 -8.70 5.13
C ALA A 28 -1.60 -7.46 5.50
N ASN A 29 -1.27 -6.30 4.92
CA ASN A 29 -2.05 -5.08 5.03
C ASN A 29 -3.32 -5.09 4.15
N GLY A 30 -3.56 -6.16 3.40
CA GLY A 30 -4.73 -6.34 2.54
C GLY A 30 -4.62 -5.62 1.20
N TYR A 31 -3.42 -5.25 0.77
CA TYR A 31 -3.20 -4.63 -0.54
C TYR A 31 -3.17 -5.70 -1.64
N THR A 32 -3.54 -5.31 -2.85
CA THR A 32 -3.37 -6.19 -4.01
C THR A 32 -1.94 -6.05 -4.52
N VAL A 33 -1.19 -7.15 -4.62
CA VAL A 33 0.16 -7.15 -5.20
C VAL A 33 0.17 -8.02 -6.45
N THR A 34 0.42 -7.41 -7.62
CA THR A 34 0.51 -8.14 -8.89
C THR A 34 1.68 -9.12 -8.89
N GLU A 35 1.71 -10.06 -9.84
CA GLU A 35 2.86 -10.96 -10.02
C GLU A 35 4.17 -10.21 -10.30
N SER A 36 4.09 -9.06 -10.97
CA SER A 36 5.24 -8.17 -11.22
C SER A 36 5.68 -7.34 -10.00
N GLY A 37 5.00 -7.48 -8.86
CA GLY A 37 5.33 -6.79 -7.61
C GLY A 37 4.73 -5.40 -7.46
N LEU A 38 3.79 -4.99 -8.31
CA LEU A 38 3.10 -3.71 -8.21
C LEU A 38 2.03 -3.78 -7.13
N THR A 39 2.08 -2.88 -6.16
CA THR A 39 1.09 -2.78 -5.08
C THR A 39 -0.05 -1.85 -5.49
N VAL A 40 -1.30 -2.25 -5.29
CA VAL A 40 -2.49 -1.49 -5.67
C VAL A 40 -3.43 -1.35 -4.47
N LEU A 41 -3.77 -0.10 -4.16
CA LEU A 41 -4.79 0.25 -3.18
C LEU A 41 -6.02 0.84 -3.87
N SER A 42 -7.19 0.33 -3.51
CA SER A 42 -8.48 0.79 -4.04
C SER A 42 -8.95 2.09 -3.38
N LYS A 43 -9.98 2.72 -3.96
CA LYS A 43 -10.56 3.98 -3.47
C LYS A 43 -10.79 3.96 -1.96
N GLY A 44 -10.15 4.89 -1.24
CA GLY A 44 -10.32 5.08 0.19
C GLY A 44 -9.87 3.90 1.06
N GLN A 45 -9.08 2.97 0.51
CA GLN A 45 -8.57 1.84 1.27
C GLN A 45 -7.68 2.33 2.43
N PRO A 46 -7.90 1.85 3.66
CA PRO A 46 -7.17 2.31 4.83
C PRO A 46 -5.70 1.86 4.78
N VAL A 47 -4.80 2.75 5.21
CA VAL A 47 -3.38 2.46 5.41
C VAL A 47 -3.10 2.45 6.91
N PRO A 48 -2.57 1.35 7.47
CA PRO A 48 -2.21 1.29 8.89
C PRO A 48 -1.21 2.38 9.25
N THR A 49 -1.36 2.97 10.43
CA THR A 49 -0.34 3.89 10.96
C THR A 49 0.76 3.03 11.61
N PRO A 50 2.01 3.14 11.16
CA PRO A 50 3.12 2.45 11.82
C PRO A 50 3.29 2.96 13.25
N HIS A 51 3.59 2.05 14.18
CA HIS A 51 3.93 2.36 15.56
C HIS A 51 5.44 2.48 15.74
#